data_AF-A0A0R3D6J1-F1
#
_entry.id   AF-A0A0R3D6J1-F1
#
_cell.length_a   1.000
_cell.length_b   1.000
_cell.length_c   1.000
_cell.angle_alpha   90.00
_cell.angle_beta   90.00
_cell.angle_gamma   90.00
#
_symmetry.space_group_name_H-M   'P 1'
#
loop_
_entity.id
_entity.type
_entity.pdbx_description
1 polymer ?
#
loop_
_entity_poly.entity_id
_entity_poly.type
_entity_poly.pdbx_seq_one_letter_code
_entity_poly.pdbx_strand_id
1 'polypeptide(L)' 'MPISALLARIRRLVPANDTQHYDEIVRNFGTGALRPPPTPMSDGELARAIAEFLKSSPSPEAVATLGRRLDPTSPL' A
#
# COMPACT_ATOMS: atom_id res chain seq x y z
N MET A 1 -9.15 -9.21 -5.90
CA MET A 1 -8.45 -8.51 -7.01
C MET A 1 -7.04 -9.09 -7.12
N PRO A 2 -6.47 -9.30 -8.32
CA PRO A 2 -5.07 -9.71 -8.46
C PRO A 2 -4.09 -8.67 -7.90
N ILE A 3 -2.98 -9.08 -7.30
CA ILE A 3 -1.92 -8.18 -6.78
C ILE A 3 -1.42 -7.21 -7.85
N SER A 4 -1.23 -7.70 -9.09
CA SER A 4 -0.77 -6.89 -10.21
C SER A 4 -1.69 -5.71 -10.53
N ALA A 5 -3.02 -5.92 -10.45
CA ALA A 5 -4.00 -4.86 -10.67
C ALA A 5 -3.96 -3.81 -9.55
N LEU A 6 -3.75 -4.25 -8.29
CA LEU A 6 -3.58 -3.34 -7.16
C LEU A 6 -2.28 -2.51 -7.30
N LEU A 7 -1.16 -3.15 -7.62
CA LEU A 7 0.12 -2.46 -7.85
C LEU A 7 0.05 -1.45 -8.99
N ALA A 8 -0.71 -1.74 -10.05
CA ALA A 8 -0.95 -0.81 -11.15
C ALA A 8 -1.77 0.42 -10.69
N ARG A 9 -2.77 0.23 -9.82
CA ARG A 9 -3.52 1.35 -9.22
C ARG A 9 -2.63 2.19 -8.30
N ILE A 10 -1.85 1.55 -7.43
CA ILE A 10 -0.90 2.23 -6.52
C ILE A 10 0.14 3.03 -7.30
N ARG A 11 0.68 2.49 -8.41
CA ARG A 11 1.69 3.18 -9.21
C ARG A 11 1.21 4.53 -9.75
N ARG A 12 -0.09 4.66 -10.03
CA ARG A 12 -0.71 5.92 -10.48
C ARG A 12 -0.86 6.96 -9.36
N LEU A 13 -0.85 6.52 -8.11
CA LEU A 13 -1.02 7.36 -6.92
C LEU A 13 0.32 7.80 -6.33
N VAL A 14 1.41 7.04 -6.56
CA VAL A 14 2.75 7.39 -6.11
C VAL A 14 3.43 8.30 -7.15
N PRO A 15 3.93 9.49 -6.75
CA PRO A 15 4.69 10.38 -7.63
C PRO A 15 5.85 9.68 -8.31
N ALA A 16 6.10 9.99 -9.59
CA ALA A 16 7.14 9.29 -10.36
C ALA A 16 8.57 9.53 -9.85
N ASN A 17 8.80 10.63 -9.15
CA ASN A 17 10.07 10.97 -8.50
C ASN A 17 10.25 10.31 -7.12
N ASP A 18 9.21 9.64 -6.60
CA ASP A 18 9.22 8.99 -5.30
C ASP A 18 9.16 7.46 -5.46
N THR A 19 10.20 6.92 -6.10
CA THR A 19 10.30 5.48 -6.35
C THR A 19 10.49 4.68 -5.07
N GLN A 20 11.10 5.28 -4.04
CA GLN A 20 11.41 4.60 -2.78
C GLN A 20 10.15 4.07 -2.09
N HIS A 21 9.08 4.86 -2.01
CA HIS A 21 7.81 4.40 -1.44
C HIS A 21 7.18 3.27 -2.27
N TYR A 22 7.23 3.39 -3.60
CA TYR A 22 6.67 2.36 -4.47
C TYR A 22 7.43 1.03 -4.35
N ASP A 23 8.76 1.08 -4.34
CA ASP A 23 9.62 -0.09 -4.21
C ASP A 23 9.41 -0.78 -2.86
N GLU A 24 9.25 -0.02 -1.78
CA GLU A 24 8.95 -0.57 -0.45
C GLU A 24 7.58 -1.26 -0.44
N ILE A 25 6.56 -0.71 -1.09
CA ILE A 25 5.25 -1.36 -1.23
C ILE A 25 5.40 -2.69 -1.98
N VAL A 26 6.07 -2.70 -3.14
CA VAL A 26 6.30 -3.91 -3.94
C VAL A 26 7.05 -4.98 -3.13
N ARG A 27 8.12 -4.58 -2.43
CA ARG A 27 8.90 -5.45 -1.56
C ARG A 27 8.04 -6.10 -0.49
N ASN A 28 7.21 -5.33 0.22
CA ASN A 28 6.39 -5.85 1.32
C ASN A 28 5.23 -6.73 0.85
N PHE A 29 4.71 -6.54 -0.36
CA PHE A 29 3.84 -7.54 -0.99
C PHE A 29 4.60 -8.83 -1.31
N GLY A 30 5.85 -8.73 -1.78
CA GLY A 30 6.71 -9.89 -2.07
C GLY A 30 7.09 -10.72 -0.84
N THR A 31 7.24 -10.08 0.33
CA THR A 31 7.53 -10.76 1.61
C THR A 31 6.28 -11.20 2.38
N GLY A 32 5.08 -10.81 1.93
CA GLY A 32 3.82 -11.10 2.61
C GLY A 32 3.53 -10.20 3.83
N ALA A 33 4.33 -9.17 4.06
CA ALA A 33 4.09 -8.15 5.08
C ALA A 33 2.91 -7.23 4.71
N LEU A 34 2.66 -7.02 3.42
CA LEU A 34 1.42 -6.45 2.90
C LEU A 34 0.61 -7.55 2.21
N ARG A 35 -0.71 -7.49 2.40
CA ARG A 35 -1.67 -8.38 1.74
C ARG A 35 -2.68 -7.56 0.95
N PRO A 36 -3.17 -8.08 -0.19
CA PRO A 36 -4.26 -7.45 -0.91
C PRO A 36 -5.47 -7.29 0.02
N PRO A 37 -6.25 -6.21 -0.15
CA PRO A 37 -7.50 -6.06 0.56
C PRO A 37 -8.41 -7.29 0.36
N PRO A 38 -8.94 -7.89 1.45
CA PRO A 38 -9.82 -9.06 1.35
C PRO A 38 -11.16 -8.71 0.67
N THR A 39 -11.56 -7.44 0.74
CA THR A 39 -12.73 -6.89 0.04
C THR A 39 -12.29 -5.85 -1.01
N PRO A 40 -13.06 -5.64 -2.09
CA PRO A 40 -12.76 -4.59 -3.05
C PRO A 40 -12.77 -3.21 -2.38
N MET A 41 -11.65 -2.50 -2.47
CA MET A 41 -11.51 -1.12 -1.99
C MET A 41 -11.67 -0.13 -3.15
N SER A 42 -12.39 0.98 -2.90
CA SER A 42 -12.58 2.07 -3.87
C SER A 42 -11.28 2.81 -4.17
N ASP A 43 -11.24 3.55 -5.29
CA ASP A 43 -10.06 4.37 -5.63
C ASP A 43 -9.81 5.49 -4.61
N GLY A 44 -10.86 6.04 -3.99
CA GLY A 44 -10.74 7.08 -2.96
C GLY A 44 -10.14 6.55 -1.66
N GLU A 45 -10.56 5.37 -1.22
CA GLU A 45 -9.98 4.69 -0.04
C GLU A 45 -8.52 4.33 -0.29
N LEU A 46 -8.20 3.82 -1.49
CA LEU A 46 -6.82 3.52 -1.88
C LEU A 46 -5.96 4.78 -1.90
N ALA A 47 -6.43 5.85 -2.54
CA ALA A 47 -5.72 7.12 -2.62
C ALA A 47 -5.43 7.68 -1.23
N ARG A 48 -6.38 7.57 -0.30
CA ARG A 48 -6.19 8.03 1.08
C ARG A 48 -5.13 7.22 1.82
N ALA A 49 -5.14 5.89 1.69
CA ALA A 49 -4.14 5.03 2.32
C ALA A 49 -2.72 5.31 1.80
N ILE A 50 -2.59 5.45 0.47
CA ILE A 50 -1.29 5.79 -0.15
C ILE A 50 -0.85 7.20 0.24
N ALA A 51 -1.74 8.20 0.19
CA ALA A 51 -1.39 9.57 0.59
C ALA A 51 -0.96 9.68 2.06
N GLU A 52 -1.48 8.83 2.94
CA GLU A 52 -1.02 8.75 4.33
C GLU A 52 0.36 8.11 4.45
N PHE A 53 0.61 7.02 3.71
CA PHE A 53 1.93 6.37 3.65
C PHE A 53 3.02 7.32 3.14
N LEU A 54 2.72 8.11 2.09
CA LEU A 54 3.65 9.07 1.48
C LEU A 54 4.02 10.26 2.39
N LYS A 55 3.35 10.46 3.53
CA LYS A 55 3.68 11.57 4.46
C LYS A 55 4.89 11.29 5.33
N SER A 56 5.30 10.04 5.44
CA SER A 56 6.36 9.57 6.33
C SER A 56 7.40 8.85 5.52
N SER A 57 8.68 8.93 5.90
CA SER A 57 9.70 8.09 5.26
C SER A 57 9.31 6.61 5.31
N PRO A 58 9.59 5.81 4.26
CA PRO A 58 9.30 4.38 4.27
C PRO A 58 9.97 3.71 5.48
N SER A 59 9.15 3.15 6.36
CA SER A 59 9.58 2.51 7.60
C SER A 59 8.68 1.32 7.93
N PRO A 60 9.13 0.38 8.79
CA PRO A 60 8.29 -0.75 9.21
C PRO A 60 6.94 -0.30 9.80
N GLU A 61 6.93 0.81 10.54
CA GLU A 61 5.70 1.36 11.13
C GLU A 61 4.76 1.96 10.07
N ALA A 62 5.31 2.69 9.09
CA ALA A 62 4.54 3.23 7.97
C ALA A 62 3.93 2.09 7.13
N VAL A 63 4.70 1.02 6.89
CA VAL A 63 4.23 -0.18 6.18
C VAL A 63 3.14 -0.89 6.98
N ALA A 64 3.30 -1.07 8.30
CA ALA A 64 2.28 -1.68 9.14
C ALA A 64 0.97 -0.87 9.12
N THR A 65 1.07 0.46 9.12
CA THR A 65 -0.09 1.36 8.99
C THR A 65 -0.76 1.20 7.63
N LEU A 66 0.02 1.15 6.55
CA LEU A 66 -0.52 0.86 5.21
C LEU A 66 -1.20 -0.52 5.16
N GLY A 67 -0.59 -1.54 5.78
CA GLY A 67 -1.16 -2.89 5.89
C GLY A 67 -2.54 -2.89 6.54
N ARG A 68 -2.70 -2.20 7.66
CA ARG A 68 -4.01 -2.04 8.34
C ARG A 68 -5.05 -1.31 7.50
N ARG A 69 -4.63 -0.36 6.66
CA ARG A 69 -5.54 0.37 5.76
C ARG A 69 -6.01 -0.52 4.61
N LEU A 70 -5.12 -1.38 4.10
CA LEU A 70 -5.45 -2.33 3.04
C LEU A 70 -6.26 -3.51 3.55
N ASP A 71 -5.94 -3.97 4.76
CA ASP A 71 -6.62 -5.08 5.43
C ASP A 71 -6.96 -4.70 6.87
N PRO A 72 -8.15 -4.11 7.11
CA PRO A 72 -8.60 -3.77 8.46
C PRO A 72 -8.93 -5.00 9.32
N THR A 73 -8.92 -6.20 8.74
CA THR A 73 -9.12 -7.46 9.47
C THR A 73 -7.82 -8.09 9.96
N SER A 74 -6.66 -7.56 9.54
CA SER A 74 -5.35 -8.03 9.99
C SER A 74 -5.12 -7.65 11.46
N PRO A 75 -4.97 -8.63 12.37
CA PRO A 75 -4.68 -8.35 13.78
C PRO A 75 -3.22 -7.90 13.97
N LEU A 76 -2.98 -7.23 15.12
CA LEU A 76 -1.68 -6.70 15.58
C LEU A 76 -0.58 -7.76 15.62
#